data_AF-A0A9D1D167-F1
#
_entry.id   AF-A0A9D1D167-F1
#
_cell.length_a   1.000
_cell.length_b   1.000
_cell.length_c   1.000
_cell.angle_alpha   90.00
_cell.angle_beta   90.00
_cell.angle_gamma   90.00
#
_symmetry.space_group_name_H-M   'P 1'
#
loop_
_entity.id
_entity.type
_entity.pdbx_description
1 polymer ?
#
loop_
_entity_poly.entity_id
_entity_poly.type
_entity_poly.pdbx_seq_one_letter_code
_entity_poly.pdbx_strand_id
1 'polypeptide(L)'
;VNMLEAITRFMMHNIGNRTSPATIANTMTSMNMKIDPKTVDRYLRGLTDSLLFYEARRYNVKGKKLLSSMNKYYICDVAMRSLLVRNQDSDIGHILENVVYLELKRQYPEVYVGQMEADGEVDFVAFRGETPVYYQVTQTALDERVLKRELAPLRQIHDNYPKYLLTLDEAFGEMDYGGIQKRNILKWMLEAASRR
;
A
#
# COMPACT_ATOMS: atom_id res chain seq x y z
N VAL A 1 -22.77 -6.89 16.98
CA VAL A 1 -21.60 -6.98 16.06
C VAL A 1 -20.61 -7.94 16.68
N ASN A 2 -20.19 -8.97 15.94
CA ASN A 2 -19.18 -9.93 16.43
C ASN A 2 -17.79 -9.25 16.44
N MET A 3 -16.89 -9.63 17.36
CA MET A 3 -15.54 -9.09 17.47
C MET A 3 -14.73 -9.23 16.18
N LEU A 4 -14.85 -10.38 15.51
CA LEU A 4 -14.23 -10.61 14.20
C LEU A 4 -14.76 -9.60 13.16
N GLU A 5 -16.08 -9.43 13.10
CA GLU A 5 -16.71 -8.50 12.16
C GLU A 5 -16.26 -7.05 12.41
N ALA A 6 -16.16 -6.64 13.68
CA ALA A 6 -15.68 -5.31 14.05
C ALA A 6 -14.24 -5.06 13.59
N ILE A 7 -13.34 -6.03 13.81
CA ILE A 7 -11.95 -5.94 13.36
C ILE A 7 -11.88 -5.92 11.83
N THR A 8 -12.61 -6.79 11.15
CA THR A 8 -12.66 -6.80 9.68
C THR A 8 -13.14 -5.45 9.14
N ARG A 9 -14.21 -4.88 9.70
CA ARG A 9 -14.71 -3.54 9.30
C ARG A 9 -13.67 -2.45 9.55
N PHE A 10 -12.99 -2.47 10.69
CA PHE A 10 -11.92 -1.53 10.98
C PHE A 10 -10.77 -1.64 9.97
N MET A 11 -10.35 -2.85 9.63
CA MET A 11 -9.30 -3.11 8.64
C MET A 11 -9.70 -2.63 7.25
N MET A 12 -10.96 -2.85 6.84
CA MET A 12 -11.50 -2.35 5.56
C MET A 12 -11.62 -0.82 5.51
N HIS A 13 -11.87 -0.19 6.65
CA HIS A 13 -11.89 1.26 6.75
C HIS A 13 -10.48 1.86 6.69
N ASN A 14 -9.50 1.18 7.29
CA ASN A 14 -8.10 1.62 7.40
C ASN A 14 -7.16 0.91 6.40
N ILE A 15 -7.67 0.56 5.22
CA ILE A 15 -6.83 -0.04 4.15
C ILE A 15 -5.71 0.94 3.81
N GLY A 16 -4.49 0.41 3.64
CA GLY A 16 -3.32 1.24 3.33
C GLY A 16 -2.81 2.09 4.50
N ASN A 17 -3.50 2.14 5.65
CA ASN A 17 -2.98 2.82 6.83
C ASN A 17 -2.00 1.92 7.59
N ARG A 18 -0.95 2.54 8.17
CA ARG A 18 -0.06 1.86 9.10
C ARG A 18 -0.82 1.53 10.38
N THR A 19 -0.84 0.25 10.75
CA THR A 19 -1.54 -0.18 11.97
C THR A 19 -0.75 -1.23 12.74
N SER A 20 -1.05 -1.35 14.03
CA SER A 20 -0.51 -2.39 14.91
C SER A 20 -1.64 -3.08 15.67
N PRO A 21 -1.43 -4.32 16.14
CA PRO A 21 -2.41 -5.00 16.99
C PRO A 21 -2.78 -4.18 18.23
N ALA A 22 -1.84 -3.41 18.78
CA ALA A 22 -2.09 -2.51 19.90
C ALA A 22 -2.97 -1.31 19.51
N THR A 23 -2.72 -0.68 18.36
CA THR A 23 -3.54 0.43 17.83
C THR A 23 -4.98 -0.01 17.60
N ILE A 24 -5.17 -1.20 17.02
CA ILE A 24 -6.49 -1.78 16.78
C ILE A 24 -7.17 -2.09 18.11
N ALA A 25 -6.49 -2.77 19.04
CA ALA A 25 -7.05 -3.10 20.36
C ALA A 25 -7.51 -1.85 21.13
N ASN A 26 -6.71 -0.77 21.09
CA ASN A 26 -7.06 0.51 21.71
C ASN A 26 -8.30 1.13 21.04
N THR A 27 -8.38 1.08 19.70
CA THR A 27 -9.55 1.57 18.96
C THR A 27 -10.81 0.75 19.25
N MET A 28 -10.69 -0.57 19.35
CA MET A 28 -11.82 -1.43 19.73
C MET A 28 -12.28 -1.13 21.16
N THR A 29 -11.32 -0.94 22.08
CA THR A 29 -11.63 -0.62 23.47
C THR A 29 -12.34 0.73 23.61
N SER A 30 -11.99 1.74 22.81
CA SER A 30 -12.70 3.03 22.79
C SER A 30 -14.13 2.91 22.22
N MET A 31 -14.42 1.88 21.43
CA MET A 31 -15.76 1.51 20.97
C MET A 31 -16.49 0.57 21.94
N ASN A 32 -16.07 0.48 23.21
CA ASN A 32 -16.58 -0.44 24.24
C ASN A 32 -16.46 -1.93 23.88
N MET A 33 -15.55 -2.29 22.98
CA MET A 33 -15.22 -3.68 22.62
C MET A 33 -13.85 -4.04 23.19
N LYS A 34 -13.81 -4.43 24.47
CA LYS A 34 -12.55 -4.76 25.15
C LYS A 34 -11.92 -6.01 24.54
N ILE A 35 -10.71 -5.86 24.02
CA ILE A 35 -9.92 -6.92 23.40
C ILE A 35 -8.43 -6.66 23.66
N ASP A 36 -7.66 -7.71 23.90
CA ASP A 36 -6.22 -7.59 24.06
C ASP A 36 -5.48 -7.65 22.71
N PRO A 37 -4.29 -7.02 22.58
CA PRO A 37 -3.52 -7.02 21.35
C PRO A 37 -3.16 -8.41 20.81
N LYS A 38 -3.00 -9.43 21.66
CA LYS A 38 -2.66 -10.80 21.23
C LYS A 38 -3.86 -11.47 20.56
N THR A 39 -5.06 -11.22 21.06
CA THR A 39 -6.30 -11.68 20.40
C THR A 39 -6.50 -10.96 19.06
N VAL A 40 -6.20 -9.66 18.97
CA VAL A 40 -6.21 -8.94 17.68
C VAL A 40 -5.21 -9.56 16.70
N ASP A 41 -3.97 -9.81 17.13
CA ASP A 41 -2.95 -10.45 16.28
C ASP A 41 -3.43 -11.80 15.72
N ARG A 42 -4.08 -12.63 16.56
CA ARG A 42 -4.67 -13.89 16.11
C ARG A 42 -5.76 -13.68 15.05
N TYR A 43 -6.61 -12.67 15.19
CA TYR A 43 -7.61 -12.35 14.17
C TYR A 43 -6.96 -11.86 12.88
N LEU A 44 -5.95 -10.97 12.96
CA LEU A 44 -5.21 -10.51 11.79
C LEU A 44 -4.57 -11.68 11.04
N ARG A 45 -3.91 -12.61 11.75
CA ARG A 45 -3.37 -13.83 11.15
C ARG A 45 -4.44 -14.66 10.45
N GLY A 46 -5.57 -14.91 11.11
CA GLY A 46 -6.67 -15.64 10.47
C GLY A 46 -7.20 -14.95 9.20
N LEU A 47 -7.26 -13.62 9.20
CA LEU A 47 -7.68 -12.81 8.05
C LEU A 47 -6.64 -12.83 6.92
N THR A 48 -5.34 -12.91 7.23
CA THR A 48 -4.29 -13.03 6.22
C THR A 48 -4.13 -14.46 5.69
N ASP A 49 -4.24 -15.47 6.57
CA ASP A 49 -4.14 -16.88 6.21
C ASP A 49 -5.32 -17.32 5.34
N SER A 50 -6.50 -16.71 5.54
CA SER A 50 -7.67 -16.89 4.68
C SER A 50 -7.60 -16.09 3.37
N LEU A 51 -6.52 -15.34 3.12
CA LEU A 51 -6.32 -14.49 1.94
C LEU A 51 -7.37 -13.37 1.78
N LEU A 52 -8.10 -13.03 2.85
CA LEU A 52 -9.01 -11.89 2.81
C LEU A 52 -8.23 -10.56 2.82
N PHE A 53 -7.12 -10.54 3.56
CA PHE A 53 -6.17 -9.44 3.57
C PHE A 53 -4.77 -9.91 3.25
N TYR A 54 -3.99 -9.03 2.64
CA TYR A 54 -2.56 -9.20 2.43
C TYR A 54 -1.80 -8.25 3.36
N GLU A 55 -0.82 -8.80 4.07
CA GLU A 55 0.11 -8.03 4.88
C GLU A 55 1.22 -7.44 3.97
N ALA A 56 1.28 -6.12 3.88
CA ALA A 56 2.38 -5.41 3.25
C ALA A 56 3.39 -4.99 4.33
N ARG A 57 4.42 -5.82 4.50
CA ARG A 57 5.50 -5.56 5.46
C ARG A 57 6.33 -4.37 5.05
N ARG A 58 6.95 -3.72 6.03
CA ARG A 58 7.82 -2.57 5.78
C ARG A 58 9.26 -2.99 5.53
N TYR A 59 9.88 -2.35 4.55
CA TYR A 59 11.28 -2.54 4.18
C TYR A 59 12.02 -1.23 4.36
N ASN A 60 13.08 -1.22 5.17
CA ASN A 60 13.95 -0.07 5.30
C ASN A 60 14.86 -0.02 4.05
N VAL A 61 14.62 0.96 3.18
CA VAL A 61 15.31 1.09 1.88
C VAL A 61 16.82 1.29 2.07
N LYS A 62 17.23 2.10 3.05
CA LYS A 62 18.64 2.41 3.32
C LYS A 62 19.35 1.28 4.06
N GLY A 63 18.70 0.74 5.09
CA GLY A 63 19.24 -0.31 5.94
C GLY A 63 19.08 -1.72 5.39
N LYS A 64 18.40 -1.87 4.23
CA LYS A 64 18.12 -3.12 3.51
C LYS A 64 17.59 -4.23 4.40
N LYS A 65 16.65 -3.89 5.30
CA LYS A 65 16.10 -4.82 6.30
C LYS A 65 14.60 -4.68 6.46
N LEU A 66 13.93 -5.80 6.77
CA LEU A 66 12.51 -5.79 7.11
C LEU A 66 12.29 -5.20 8.51
N LEU A 67 11.19 -4.47 8.63
CA LEU A 67 10.69 -3.94 9.89
C LEU A 67 9.49 -4.78 10.34
N SER A 68 9.41 -5.07 11.64
CA SER A 68 8.42 -5.98 12.21
C SER A 68 7.14 -5.31 12.71
N SER A 69 7.03 -3.98 12.62
CA SER A 69 5.93 -3.22 13.21
C SER A 69 5.31 -2.22 12.24
N MET A 70 4.05 -1.89 12.52
CA MET A 70 3.26 -0.88 11.80
C MET A 70 3.08 -1.21 10.32
N ASN A 71 2.74 -2.47 10.00
CA ASN A 71 2.51 -2.92 8.63
C ASN A 71 1.22 -2.30 8.06
N LYS A 72 1.17 -2.19 6.72
CA LYS A 72 -0.04 -1.86 5.99
C LYS A 72 -0.77 -3.16 5.61
N TYR A 73 -2.08 -3.09 5.45
CA TYR A 73 -2.89 -4.22 5.04
C TYR A 73 -3.79 -3.82 3.88
N TYR A 74 -3.86 -4.69 2.87
CA TYR A 74 -4.64 -4.50 1.66
C TYR A 74 -5.65 -5.63 1.51
N ILE A 75 -6.88 -5.31 1.12
CA ILE A 75 -7.92 -6.31 0.89
C ILE A 75 -7.68 -7.02 -0.44
N CYS A 76 -8.08 -8.30 -0.54
CA CYS A 76 -7.94 -9.06 -1.78
C CYS A 76 -8.81 -8.54 -2.93
N ASP A 77 -9.94 -7.90 -2.62
CA ASP A 77 -10.84 -7.28 -3.58
C ASP A 77 -11.41 -5.98 -2.99
N VAL A 78 -11.11 -4.86 -3.66
CA VAL A 78 -11.58 -3.52 -3.25
C VAL A 78 -13.10 -3.40 -3.28
N ALA A 79 -13.80 -4.20 -4.09
CA ALA A 79 -15.26 -4.23 -4.11
C ALA A 79 -15.85 -4.75 -2.79
N MET A 80 -15.17 -5.67 -2.10
CA MET A 80 -15.64 -6.20 -0.81
C MET A 80 -15.73 -5.12 0.28
N ARG A 81 -14.89 -4.08 0.20
CA ARG A 81 -14.97 -2.91 1.08
C ARG A 81 -16.32 -2.23 0.97
N SER A 82 -16.87 -2.09 -0.24
CA SER A 82 -18.16 -1.42 -0.48
C SER A 82 -19.35 -2.15 0.14
N LEU A 83 -19.23 -3.47 0.37
CA LEU A 83 -20.26 -4.28 1.01
C LEU A 83 -20.40 -3.99 2.50
N LEU A 84 -19.31 -3.61 3.17
CA LEU A 84 -19.26 -3.42 4.62
C LEU A 84 -19.12 -1.96 5.04
N VAL A 85 -18.52 -1.10 4.21
CA VAL A 85 -18.31 0.33 4.49
C VAL A 85 -19.05 1.14 3.41
N ARG A 86 -20.32 1.47 3.68
CA ARG A 86 -21.13 2.35 2.83
C ARG A 86 -20.96 3.80 3.28
N ASN A 87 -20.73 4.71 2.33
CA ASN A 87 -20.87 6.17 2.48
C ASN A 87 -19.87 6.88 3.42
N GLN A 88 -18.57 6.60 3.31
CA GLN A 88 -17.57 7.50 3.87
C GLN A 88 -16.53 7.82 2.80
N ASP A 89 -16.07 9.08 2.79
CA ASP A 89 -14.98 9.60 1.97
C ASP A 89 -13.78 8.67 2.08
N SER A 90 -13.77 7.68 1.20
CA SER A 90 -12.66 6.77 1.10
C SER A 90 -11.59 7.51 0.35
N ASP A 91 -10.42 7.61 0.96
CA ASP A 91 -9.26 8.14 0.28
C ASP A 91 -9.03 7.31 -0.99
N ILE A 92 -9.37 7.91 -2.15
CA ILE A 92 -9.21 7.28 -3.46
C ILE A 92 -7.76 6.83 -3.64
N GLY A 93 -6.81 7.54 -3.01
CA GLY A 93 -5.41 7.16 -2.93
C GLY A 93 -5.21 5.77 -2.35
N HIS A 94 -5.79 5.44 -1.20
CA HIS A 94 -5.63 4.11 -0.59
C HIS A 94 -6.28 2.98 -1.39
N ILE A 95 -7.41 3.26 -2.07
CA ILE A 95 -8.01 2.27 -2.98
C ILE A 95 -7.07 2.02 -4.16
N LEU A 96 -6.50 3.08 -4.72
CA LEU A 96 -5.57 2.99 -5.84
C LEU A 96 -4.28 2.26 -5.43
N GLU A 97 -3.73 2.55 -4.25
CA GLU A 97 -2.63 1.82 -3.63
C GLU A 97 -2.96 0.33 -3.52
N ASN A 98 -4.17 -0.04 -3.04
CA ASN A 98 -4.58 -1.43 -2.95
C ASN A 98 -4.60 -2.12 -4.32
N VAL A 99 -5.13 -1.45 -5.36
CA VAL A 99 -5.18 -2.00 -6.72
C VAL A 99 -3.76 -2.22 -7.26
N VAL A 100 -2.89 -1.23 -7.10
CA VAL A 100 -1.47 -1.34 -7.50
C VAL A 100 -0.76 -2.44 -6.73
N TYR A 101 -0.97 -2.53 -5.41
CA TYR A 101 -0.37 -3.58 -4.58
C TYR A 101 -0.76 -4.99 -5.05
N LEU A 102 -2.05 -5.22 -5.32
CA LEU A 102 -2.51 -6.52 -5.82
C LEU A 102 -1.88 -6.86 -7.17
N GLU A 103 -1.72 -5.87 -8.05
CA GLU A 103 -1.06 -6.10 -9.33
C GLU A 103 0.45 -6.36 -9.16
N LEU A 104 1.13 -5.63 -8.28
CA LEU A 104 2.52 -5.91 -7.92
C LEU A 104 2.68 -7.32 -7.35
N LYS A 105 1.78 -7.76 -6.47
CA LYS A 105 1.79 -9.13 -5.92
C LYS A 105 1.59 -10.22 -6.98
N ARG A 106 0.96 -9.90 -8.11
CA ARG A 106 0.85 -10.83 -9.26
C ARG A 106 2.12 -10.85 -10.12
N GLN A 107 2.92 -9.78 -10.11
CA GLN A 107 4.12 -9.65 -10.93
C GLN A 107 5.42 -10.00 -10.18
N TYR A 108 5.43 -9.82 -8.87
CA TYR A 108 6.61 -9.93 -8.03
C TYR A 108 6.36 -10.88 -6.86
N PRO A 109 7.33 -11.75 -6.52
CA PRO A 109 7.22 -12.63 -5.36
C PRO A 109 7.12 -11.82 -4.07
N GLU A 110 7.89 -10.74 -3.98
CA GLU A 110 8.08 -9.94 -2.78
C GLU A 110 7.72 -8.48 -3.05
N VAL A 111 6.79 -7.95 -2.26
CA VAL A 111 6.30 -6.56 -2.34
C VAL A 111 6.17 -6.04 -0.91
N TYR A 112 6.79 -4.90 -0.66
CA TYR A 112 6.92 -4.26 0.64
C TYR A 112 6.54 -2.79 0.56
N VAL A 113 6.31 -2.17 1.71
CA VAL A 113 6.19 -0.72 1.85
C VAL A 113 7.58 -0.15 2.15
N GLY A 114 8.04 0.85 1.39
CA GLY A 114 9.39 1.40 1.50
C GLY A 114 9.51 2.45 2.58
N GLN A 115 10.19 2.16 3.69
CA GLN A 115 10.51 3.16 4.72
C GLN A 115 11.79 3.92 4.37
N MET A 116 11.69 5.25 4.31
CA MET A 116 12.81 6.19 4.17
C MET A 116 13.24 6.78 5.52
N GLU A 117 14.23 7.67 5.54
CA GLU A 117 14.59 8.43 6.75
C GLU A 117 13.58 9.57 7.00
N ALA A 118 13.52 10.09 8.24
CA ALA A 118 12.66 11.23 8.63
C ALA A 118 11.18 11.09 8.20
N ASP A 119 10.60 9.90 8.44
CA ASP A 119 9.20 9.53 8.17
C ASP A 119 8.74 9.48 6.71
N GLY A 120 9.64 9.70 5.73
CA GLY A 120 9.33 9.47 4.32
C GLY A 120 8.95 8.01 4.05
N GLU A 121 8.02 7.80 3.12
CA GLU A 121 7.62 6.49 2.64
C GLU A 121 7.58 6.50 1.11
N VAL A 122 7.99 5.38 0.50
CA VAL A 122 7.68 5.05 -0.89
C VAL A 122 6.63 3.97 -0.81
N ASP A 123 5.51 4.14 -1.53
CA ASP A 123 4.34 3.29 -1.33
C ASP A 123 4.67 1.81 -1.48
N PHE A 124 5.45 1.46 -2.52
CA PHE A 124 5.91 0.08 -2.71
C PHE A 124 7.36 -0.06 -3.15
N VAL A 125 7.98 -1.12 -2.64
CA VAL A 125 9.24 -1.69 -3.11
C VAL A 125 8.97 -3.15 -3.47
N ALA A 126 9.15 -3.49 -4.73
CA ALA A 126 9.00 -4.85 -5.22
C ALA A 126 10.36 -5.44 -5.61
N PHE A 127 10.53 -6.74 -5.44
CA PHE A 127 11.80 -7.42 -5.73
C PHE A 127 11.64 -8.48 -6.81
N ARG A 128 12.59 -8.49 -7.76
CA ARG A 128 12.84 -9.62 -8.66
C ARG A 128 14.22 -10.18 -8.34
N GLY A 129 14.24 -11.19 -7.47
CA GLY A 129 15.49 -11.61 -6.83
C GLY A 129 16.05 -10.46 -5.98
N GLU A 130 17.32 -10.11 -6.15
CA GLU A 130 17.95 -9.01 -5.39
C GLU A 130 17.75 -7.63 -6.01
N THR A 131 17.02 -7.53 -7.14
CA THR A 131 16.82 -6.26 -7.86
C THR A 131 15.54 -5.58 -7.38
N PRO A 132 15.63 -4.43 -6.68
CA PRO A 132 14.46 -3.69 -6.26
C PRO A 132 13.86 -2.88 -7.41
N VAL A 133 12.57 -2.61 -7.30
CA VAL A 133 11.83 -1.67 -8.14
C VAL A 133 10.92 -0.84 -7.24
N TYR A 134 10.94 0.47 -7.43
CA TYR A 134 10.25 1.42 -6.55
C TYR A 134 9.03 2.02 -7.22
N TYR A 135 7.93 2.14 -6.47
CA TYR A 135 6.66 2.64 -6.96
C TYR A 135 6.08 3.67 -5.99
N GLN A 136 5.77 4.84 -6.52
CA GLN A 136 4.88 5.82 -5.90
C GLN A 136 3.56 5.85 -6.67
N VAL A 137 2.44 6.00 -5.99
CA VAL A 137 1.08 5.95 -6.53
C VAL A 137 0.35 7.22 -6.14
N THR A 138 -0.30 7.86 -7.11
CA THR A 138 -1.20 8.98 -6.83
C THR A 138 -2.32 9.02 -7.84
N GLN A 139 -3.47 9.61 -7.49
CA GLN A 139 -4.56 9.76 -8.45
C GLN A 139 -4.15 10.65 -9.62
N THR A 140 -3.53 11.80 -9.33
CA THR A 140 -3.10 12.78 -10.34
C THR A 140 -1.84 13.48 -9.89
N ALA A 141 -0.94 13.78 -10.83
CA ALA A 141 0.26 14.58 -10.60
C ALA A 141 0.32 15.77 -11.58
N LEU A 142 -0.84 16.29 -12.00
CA LEU A 142 -0.93 17.47 -12.85
C LEU A 142 -0.59 18.77 -12.09
N ASP A 143 -0.92 18.83 -10.80
CA ASP A 143 -0.47 19.93 -9.93
C ASP A 143 1.02 19.75 -9.61
N GLU A 144 1.83 20.76 -9.91
CA GLU A 144 3.28 20.76 -9.68
C GLU A 144 3.63 20.53 -8.20
N ARG A 145 2.79 20.97 -7.26
CA ARG A 145 2.97 20.73 -5.81
C ARG A 145 2.82 19.25 -5.49
N VAL A 146 1.79 18.61 -6.04
CA VAL A 146 1.58 17.16 -5.88
C VAL A 146 2.72 16.41 -6.53
N LEU A 147 3.07 16.74 -7.78
CA LEU A 147 4.19 16.12 -8.48
C LEU A 147 5.50 16.21 -7.69
N LYS A 148 5.85 17.39 -7.17
CA LYS A 148 7.06 17.58 -6.35
C LYS A 148 7.02 16.73 -5.08
N ARG A 149 5.86 16.64 -4.43
CA ARG A 149 5.66 15.82 -3.22
C ARG A 149 5.85 14.33 -3.53
N GLU A 150 5.19 13.82 -4.56
CA GLU A 150 5.24 12.39 -4.91
C GLU A 150 6.61 11.97 -5.47
N LEU A 151 7.34 12.86 -6.14
CA LEU A 151 8.70 12.56 -6.60
C LEU A 151 9.75 12.61 -5.48
N ALA A 152 9.47 13.29 -4.35
CA ALA A 152 10.46 13.54 -3.32
C ALA A 152 11.04 12.26 -2.68
N PRO A 153 10.24 11.24 -2.30
CA PRO A 153 10.77 10.00 -1.73
C PRO A 153 11.65 9.24 -2.74
N LEU A 154 11.21 9.14 -4.00
CA LEU A 154 11.94 8.44 -5.06
C LEU A 154 13.29 9.09 -5.38
N ARG A 155 13.37 10.44 -5.33
CA ARG A 155 14.62 11.19 -5.56
C ARG A 155 15.67 11.00 -4.48
N GLN A 156 15.28 10.63 -3.26
CA GLN A 156 16.20 10.35 -2.16
C GLN A 156 16.85 8.96 -2.29
N ILE A 157 16.36 8.11 -3.19
CA ILE A 157 16.93 6.79 -3.45
C ILE A 157 18.05 6.94 -4.48
N HIS A 158 19.29 6.97 -3.99
CA HIS A 158 20.50 7.15 -4.81
C HIS A 158 21.04 5.83 -5.38
N ASP A 159 20.16 4.99 -5.90
CA ASP A 159 20.52 3.84 -6.73
C ASP A 159 20.06 4.04 -8.18
N ASN A 160 20.53 3.17 -9.07
CA ASN A 160 20.19 3.20 -10.49
C ASN A 160 19.08 2.20 -10.85
N TYR A 161 18.33 1.71 -9.85
CA TYR A 161 17.23 0.78 -10.10
C TYR A 161 15.96 1.50 -10.56
N PRO A 162 15.04 0.80 -11.26
CA PRO A 162 13.87 1.43 -11.84
C PRO A 162 12.94 2.04 -10.79
N LYS A 163 12.44 3.24 -11.08
CA LYS A 163 11.55 4.04 -10.23
C LYS A 163 10.35 4.50 -11.05
N TYR A 164 9.15 4.32 -10.51
CA TYR A 164 7.91 4.65 -11.20
C TYR A 164 7.03 5.56 -10.34
N LEU A 165 6.46 6.58 -10.99
CA LEU A 165 5.32 7.35 -10.47
C LEU A 165 4.07 6.92 -11.26
N LEU A 166 3.20 6.17 -10.62
CA LEU A 166 1.98 5.66 -11.22
C LEU A 166 0.82 6.61 -10.96
N THR A 167 0.14 7.04 -12.03
CA THR A 167 -0.98 8.00 -11.97
C THR A 167 -2.19 7.56 -12.79
N LEU A 168 -3.36 8.17 -12.57
CA LEU A 168 -4.51 8.03 -13.48
C LEU A 168 -4.54 9.13 -14.56
N ASP A 169 -3.51 9.96 -14.64
CA ASP A 169 -3.44 11.05 -15.62
C ASP A 169 -3.45 10.48 -17.05
N GLU A 170 -4.38 10.96 -17.88
CA GLU A 170 -4.40 10.67 -19.32
C GLU A 170 -3.51 11.67 -20.08
N ALA A 171 -3.70 12.96 -19.82
CA ALA A 171 -2.84 14.02 -20.32
C ALA A 171 -1.51 14.02 -19.57
N PHE A 172 -0.39 14.04 -20.31
CA PHE A 172 0.96 13.95 -19.72
C PHE A 172 1.11 12.74 -18.78
N GLY A 173 0.41 11.64 -19.09
CA GLY A 173 0.43 10.41 -18.30
C GLY A 173 1.75 9.63 -18.39
N GLU A 174 2.58 9.95 -19.38
CA GLU A 174 3.90 9.34 -19.59
C GLU A 174 4.96 10.44 -19.67
N MET A 175 5.87 10.46 -18.70
CA MET A 175 6.96 11.45 -18.60
C MET A 175 8.17 10.85 -17.89
N ASP A 176 9.36 11.41 -18.12
CA ASP A 176 10.57 11.09 -17.37
C ASP A 176 10.99 12.29 -16.50
N TYR A 177 11.31 12.01 -15.24
CA TYR A 177 11.78 13.01 -14.28
C TYR A 177 13.15 12.61 -13.72
N GLY A 178 14.16 12.57 -14.57
CA GLY A 178 15.52 12.23 -14.17
C GLY A 178 15.65 10.74 -13.84
N GLY A 179 15.08 9.88 -14.69
CA GLY A 179 15.07 8.43 -14.52
C GLY A 179 13.89 7.89 -13.70
N ILE A 180 13.04 8.76 -13.15
CA ILE A 180 11.75 8.36 -12.57
C ILE A 180 10.69 8.40 -13.68
N GLN A 181 10.14 7.24 -14.03
CA GLN A 181 9.15 7.12 -15.09
C GLN A 181 7.75 7.34 -14.55
N LYS A 182 7.12 8.46 -14.93
CA LYS A 182 5.67 8.63 -14.74
C LYS A 182 4.94 7.77 -15.76
N ARG A 183 3.96 6.98 -15.31
CA ARG A 183 3.12 6.15 -16.17
C ARG A 183 1.66 6.21 -15.76
N ASN A 184 0.77 6.05 -16.73
CA ASN A 184 -0.64 5.80 -16.44
C ASN A 184 -0.80 4.36 -15.90
N ILE A 185 -1.53 4.22 -14.79
CA ILE A 185 -1.73 2.95 -14.08
C ILE A 185 -2.39 1.92 -14.99
N LEU A 186 -3.45 2.29 -15.72
CA LEU A 186 -4.20 1.34 -16.56
C LEU A 186 -3.32 0.77 -17.67
N LYS A 187 -2.54 1.64 -18.34
CA LYS A 187 -1.57 1.21 -19.35
C LYS A 187 -0.51 0.28 -18.76
N TRP A 188 0.05 0.65 -17.61
CA TRP A 188 1.04 -0.17 -16.90
C TRP A 188 0.50 -1.57 -16.54
N MET A 189 -0.76 -1.65 -16.07
CA MET A 189 -1.41 -2.93 -15.76
C MET A 189 -1.64 -3.79 -17.02
N LEU A 190 -2.04 -3.17 -18.14
CA LEU A 190 -2.28 -3.88 -19.40
C LEU A 190 -0.99 -4.46 -19.99
N GLU A 191 0.12 -3.69 -19.95
CA GLU A 191 1.44 -4.18 -20.38
C GLU A 191 1.93 -5.37 -19.56
N ALA A 192 1.61 -5.39 -18.26
CA ALA A 192 1.94 -6.50 -17.39
C ALA A 192 1.13 -7.76 -17.72
N ALA A 193 -0.15 -7.60 -18.04
CA ALA A 193 -1.02 -8.71 -18.44
C ALA A 193 -0.56 -9.36 -19.75
N SER A 194 -0.06 -8.59 -20.72
CA SER A 194 0.44 -9.13 -22.00
C SER A 194 1.76 -9.91 -21.89
N ARG A 195 2.44 -9.86 -20.75
CA ARG A 195 3.70 -10.59 -20.50
C ARG A 195 3.48 -11.95 -19.81
N ARG A 196 2.23 -12.30 -19.52
CA ARG A 196 1.81 -13.58 -18.94
C ARG A 196 1.34 -14.51 -20.05
#